data_AF-A0A353MDL0-F1
#
_entry.id   AF-A0A353MDL0-F1
#
_cell.length_a   1.000
_cell.length_b   1.000
_cell.length_c   1.000
_cell.angle_alpha   90.00
_cell.angle_beta   90.00
_cell.angle_gamma   90.00
#
_symmetry.space_group_name_H-M   'P 1'
#
loop_
_entity.id
_entity.type
_entity.pdbx_description
1 polymer ?
#
loop_
_entity_poly.entity_id
_entity_poly.type
_entity_poly.pdbx_seq_one_letter_code
_entity_poly.pdbx_strand_id
1 'polypeptide(L)'
;MKKLALMLTAAVFMLSSVPGFAQMTKAEKDECLLASKNCISQVDDIYKRMHKLDKEIKKGTKVYTPEELKKLQDKLKETSDMLRTIEQGGN
;
A
#
# COMPACT_ATOMS: atom_id res chain seq x y z
N MET A 1 19.17 24.54 -52.37
CA MET A 1 19.20 23.12 -51.94
C MET A 1 20.17 22.85 -50.78
N LYS A 2 21.39 23.43 -50.74
CA LYS A 2 22.40 23.10 -49.69
C LYS A 2 22.10 23.62 -48.27
N LYS A 3 21.26 24.67 -48.12
CA LYS A 3 20.91 25.25 -46.80
C LYS A 3 19.74 24.54 -46.10
N LEU A 4 18.95 23.77 -46.85
CA LEU A 4 17.84 22.96 -46.30
C LEU A 4 18.35 21.63 -45.71
N ALA A 5 19.43 21.08 -46.27
CA ALA A 5 20.07 19.87 -45.74
C ALA A 5 20.77 20.10 -44.38
N LEU A 6 21.21 21.33 -44.10
CA LEU A 6 21.93 21.65 -42.86
C LEU A 6 21.01 21.92 -41.65
N MET A 7 19.71 22.15 -41.88
CA MET A 7 18.73 22.42 -40.82
C MET A 7 18.03 21.15 -40.31
N LEU A 8 18.10 20.04 -41.05
CA LEU A 8 17.44 18.78 -40.68
C LEU A 8 18.25 17.90 -39.71
N THR A 9 19.54 18.18 -39.50
CA THR A 9 20.41 17.39 -38.61
C THR A 9 20.35 17.80 -37.14
N ALA A 10 19.78 18.96 -36.81
CA ALA A 10 19.68 19.44 -35.42
C ALA A 10 18.47 18.87 -34.64
N ALA A 11 17.47 18.31 -35.32
CA ALA A 11 16.22 17.88 -34.69
C ALA A 11 16.25 16.43 -34.15
N VAL A 12 17.27 15.63 -34.49
CA VAL A 12 17.31 14.19 -34.17
C VAL A 12 17.91 13.90 -32.78
N PHE A 13 18.57 14.86 -32.15
CA PHE A 13 19.26 14.63 -30.86
C PHE A 13 18.39 14.80 -29.61
N MET A 14 17.12 15.18 -29.73
CA MET A 14 16.25 15.46 -28.56
C MET A 14 15.36 14.28 -28.11
N LEU A 15 15.54 13.07 -28.67
CA LEU A 15 14.67 11.91 -28.36
C LEU A 15 15.24 10.90 -27.34
N SER A 16 16.42 11.14 -26.76
CA SER A 16 17.05 10.15 -25.86
C SER A 16 16.67 10.28 -24.39
N SER A 17 15.80 11.19 -23.98
CA SER A 17 15.27 11.23 -22.61
C SER A 17 14.06 10.31 -22.46
N VAL A 18 14.22 9.02 -22.79
CA VAL A 18 13.32 8.01 -22.22
C VAL A 18 13.75 7.88 -20.77
N PRO A 19 12.91 8.20 -19.77
CA PRO A 19 13.25 7.90 -18.38
C PRO A 19 13.53 6.40 -18.33
N GLY A 20 14.79 6.04 -18.10
CA GLY A 20 15.20 4.66 -17.98
C GLY A 20 14.47 4.07 -16.79
N PHE A 21 13.38 3.33 -17.03
CA PHE A 21 12.92 2.34 -16.08
C PHE A 21 14.11 1.41 -15.87
N ALA A 22 14.78 1.53 -14.72
CA ALA A 22 15.81 0.59 -14.33
C ALA A 22 15.20 -0.81 -14.48
N GLN A 23 15.75 -1.60 -15.39
CA GLN A 23 15.26 -2.95 -15.66
C GLN A 23 15.58 -3.78 -14.41
N MET A 24 14.64 -3.84 -13.47
CA MET A 24 14.78 -4.66 -12.28
C MET A 24 15.16 -6.08 -12.70
N THR A 25 16.23 -6.58 -12.10
CA THR A 25 16.65 -7.98 -12.19
C THR A 25 15.50 -8.88 -11.71
N LYS A 26 15.51 -10.15 -12.13
CA LYS A 26 14.51 -11.11 -11.65
C LYS A 26 14.46 -11.20 -10.13
N ALA A 27 15.63 -11.15 -9.47
CA ALA A 27 15.73 -11.14 -8.02
C ALA A 27 15.02 -9.94 -7.38
N GLU A 28 15.27 -8.71 -7.87
CA GLU A 28 14.62 -7.50 -7.37
C GLU A 28 13.09 -7.53 -7.57
N LYS A 29 12.62 -8.11 -8.68
CA LYS A 29 11.18 -8.30 -8.92
C LYS A 29 10.57 -9.31 -7.96
N ASP A 30 11.24 -10.43 -7.72
CA ASP A 30 10.77 -11.47 -6.82
C ASP A 30 10.71 -10.97 -5.37
N GLU A 31 11.69 -10.16 -4.94
CA GLU A 31 11.67 -9.48 -3.64
C GLU A 31 10.51 -8.49 -3.52
N CYS A 32 10.29 -7.66 -4.54
CA CYS A 32 9.16 -6.73 -4.57
C CYS A 32 7.81 -7.45 -4.50
N LEU A 33 7.67 -8.57 -5.23
CA LEU A 33 6.46 -9.40 -5.19
C LEU A 33 6.29 -10.07 -3.82
N LEU A 34 7.37 -10.53 -3.20
CA LEU A 34 7.31 -11.14 -1.88
C LEU A 34 6.90 -10.11 -0.82
N ALA A 35 7.49 -8.91 -0.84
CA ALA A 35 7.09 -7.80 0.02
C ALA A 35 5.61 -7.45 -0.18
N SER A 36 5.17 -7.34 -1.43
CA SER A 36 3.77 -7.04 -1.77
C SER A 36 2.80 -8.12 -1.25
N LYS A 37 3.15 -9.40 -1.40
CA LYS A 37 2.36 -10.52 -0.86
C LYS A 37 2.25 -10.46 0.66
N ASN A 38 3.35 -10.17 1.35
CA ASN A 38 3.37 -10.02 2.81
C ASN A 38 2.53 -8.82 3.27
N CYS A 39 2.51 -7.72 2.51
CA CYS A 39 1.62 -6.58 2.79
C CYS A 39 0.14 -7.00 2.67
N ILE A 40 -0.23 -7.70 1.59
CA ILE A 40 -1.61 -8.17 1.38
C ILE A 40 -2.06 -9.09 2.52
N SER A 41 -1.23 -10.07 2.90
CA SER A 41 -1.58 -10.99 3.99
C SER A 41 -1.74 -10.28 5.34
N GLN A 42 -0.92 -9.26 5.60
CA GLN A 42 -1.05 -8.46 6.82
C GLN A 42 -2.36 -7.66 6.84
N VAL A 43 -2.74 -7.06 5.72
CA VAL A 43 -4.01 -6.33 5.58
C VAL A 43 -5.21 -7.26 5.80
N ASP A 44 -5.21 -8.46 5.20
CA ASP A 44 -6.27 -9.45 5.41
C ASP A 44 -6.41 -9.85 6.89
N ASP A 45 -5.30 -10.04 7.58
CA ASP A 45 -5.31 -10.39 9.00
C ASP A 45 -5.81 -9.24 9.89
N ILE A 46 -5.51 -7.99 9.52
CA ILE A 46 -6.07 -6.81 10.17
C ILE A 46 -7.60 -6.76 10.02
N TYR A 47 -8.13 -6.96 8.81
CA TYR A 47 -9.58 -7.03 8.59
C TYR A 47 -10.24 -8.15 9.38
N LYS A 48 -9.64 -9.35 9.42
CA LYS A 48 -10.14 -10.47 10.25
C LYS A 48 -10.21 -10.09 11.73
N ARG A 49 -9.19 -9.38 12.23
CA ARG A 49 -9.16 -8.91 13.63
C ARG A 49 -10.25 -7.88 13.91
N MET A 50 -10.45 -6.91 13.01
CA MET A 50 -11.54 -5.94 13.11
C MET A 50 -12.91 -6.63 13.15
N HIS A 51 -13.15 -7.59 12.27
CA HIS A 51 -14.40 -8.35 12.25
C HIS A 51 -14.65 -9.15 13.55
N LYS A 52 -13.61 -9.73 14.14
CA LYS A 52 -13.72 -10.41 15.44
C LYS A 52 -14.09 -9.43 16.54
N LEU A 53 -13.41 -8.28 16.61
CA LEU A 53 -13.71 -7.24 17.62
C LEU A 53 -15.13 -6.71 17.48
N ASP A 54 -15.59 -6.41 16.26
CA ASP A 54 -16.96 -5.97 16.00
C ASP A 54 -18.00 -7.01 16.45
N LYS A 55 -17.76 -8.31 16.19
CA LYS A 55 -18.63 -9.40 16.67
C LYS A 55 -18.70 -9.45 18.19
N GLU A 56 -17.59 -9.27 18.89
CA GLU A 56 -17.56 -9.25 20.36
C GLU A 56 -18.27 -8.02 20.93
N ILE A 57 -18.05 -6.83 20.35
CA ILE A 57 -18.73 -5.59 20.75
C ILE A 57 -20.25 -5.72 20.60
N LYS A 58 -20.72 -6.36 19.51
CA LYS A 58 -22.14 -6.62 19.26
C LYS A 58 -22.82 -7.50 20.32
N LYS A 59 -22.07 -8.27 21.11
CA LYS A 59 -22.64 -9.02 22.25
C LYS A 59 -23.12 -8.07 23.36
N GLY A 60 -22.57 -6.87 23.42
CA GLY A 60 -23.03 -5.80 24.31
C GLY A 60 -22.96 -6.15 25.79
N THR A 61 -23.78 -5.47 26.58
CA THR A 61 -23.79 -5.58 28.05
C THR A 61 -24.33 -6.91 28.57
N LYS A 62 -24.84 -7.77 27.67
CA LYS A 62 -25.23 -9.15 28.00
C LYS A 62 -24.03 -10.02 28.39
N VAL A 63 -22.86 -9.72 27.84
CA VAL A 63 -21.64 -10.52 28.03
C VAL A 63 -20.52 -9.73 28.70
N TYR A 64 -20.47 -8.41 28.46
CA TYR A 64 -19.37 -7.55 28.89
C TYR A 64 -19.83 -6.41 29.78
N THR A 65 -18.97 -5.93 30.66
CA THR A 65 -19.21 -4.66 31.36
C THR A 65 -19.04 -3.46 30.40
N PRO A 66 -19.56 -2.27 30.74
CA PRO A 66 -19.31 -1.06 29.97
C PRO A 66 -17.81 -0.76 29.77
N GLU A 67 -16.98 -1.01 30.79
CA GLU A 67 -15.54 -0.80 30.73
C GLU A 67 -14.85 -1.81 29.79
N GLU A 68 -15.32 -3.06 29.75
CA GLU A 68 -14.83 -4.07 28.84
C GLU A 68 -15.22 -3.77 27.38
N LEU A 69 -16.47 -3.33 27.15
CA LEU A 69 -16.91 -2.87 25.84
C LEU A 69 -16.09 -1.67 25.36
N LYS A 70 -15.79 -0.72 26.24
CA LYS A 70 -14.92 0.41 25.92
C LYS A 70 -13.52 -0.07 25.49
N LYS A 71 -12.92 -1.02 26.22
CA LYS A 71 -11.63 -1.61 25.83
C LYS A 71 -11.68 -2.32 24.47
N LEU A 72 -12.79 -2.99 24.15
CA LEU A 72 -12.97 -3.61 22.83
C LEU A 72 -13.08 -2.57 21.71
N GLN A 73 -13.80 -1.48 21.95
CA GLN A 73 -13.91 -0.35 21.02
C GLN A 73 -12.55 0.35 20.81
N ASP A 74 -11.79 0.58 21.88
CA ASP A 74 -10.45 1.16 21.79
C ASP A 74 -9.53 0.28 20.93
N LYS A 75 -9.54 -1.04 21.15
CA LYS A 75 -8.78 -1.99 20.31
C LYS A 75 -9.23 -1.99 18.85
N LEU A 76 -10.53 -1.83 18.58
CA LEU A 76 -11.05 -1.75 17.22
C LEU A 76 -10.55 -0.48 16.54
N LYS A 77 -10.57 0.65 17.25
CA LYS A 77 -10.05 1.93 16.78
C LYS A 77 -8.55 1.85 16.47
N GLU A 78 -7.75 1.34 17.41
CA GLU A 78 -6.30 1.13 17.21
C GLU A 78 -5.99 0.27 15.99
N THR A 79 -6.74 -0.82 15.81
CA THR A 79 -6.57 -1.73 14.67
C THR A 79 -6.94 -1.04 13.35
N SER A 80 -8.00 -0.21 13.34
CA SER A 80 -8.39 0.60 12.18
C SER A 80 -7.37 1.70 11.87
N ASP A 81 -6.81 2.34 12.90
CA ASP A 81 -5.78 3.36 12.74
C ASP A 81 -4.49 2.76 12.14
N MET A 82 -4.10 1.55 12.58
CA MET A 82 -2.99 0.80 11.99
C MET A 82 -3.21 0.51 10.50
N LEU A 83 -4.42 0.06 10.11
CA LEU A 83 -4.74 -0.17 8.71
C LEU A 83 -4.58 1.10 7.88
N ARG A 84 -5.11 2.22 8.38
CA ARG A 84 -5.02 3.53 7.72
C ARG A 84 -3.57 3.96 7.53
N THR A 85 -2.70 3.72 8.51
CA THR A 85 -1.25 4.01 8.36
C THR A 85 -0.61 3.18 7.26
N ILE A 86 -0.96 1.89 7.14
CA ILE A 86 -0.45 1.01 6.07
C ILE A 86 -0.95 1.48 4.71
N GLU A 87 -2.24 1.82 4.59
CA GLU A 87 -2.86 2.33 3.35
C GLU A 87 -2.24 3.67 2.89
N GLN A 88 -1.74 4.47 3.82
CA GLN A 88 -1.07 5.75 3.54
C GLN A 88 0.43 5.60 3.19
N GLY A 89 0.93 4.37 3.08
CA GLY A 89 2.31 4.08 2.68
C GLY A 89 3.25 3.69 3.82
N GLY A 90 2.74 3.49 5.04
CA GLY A 90 3.55 3.23 6.23
C GLY A 90 4.31 4.49 6.68
N ASN A 91 4.57 4.61 7.98
CA ASN A 91 5.51 5.64 8.48
C ASN A 91 6.95 5.25 8.15
#